data_AF-A0A6H2C1X1-F1
#
_entry.id   AF-A0A6H2C1X1-F1
#
_cell.length_a   1.000
_cell.length_b   1.000
_cell.length_c   1.000
_cell.angle_alpha   90.00
_cell.angle_beta   90.00
_cell.angle_gamma   90.00
#
_symmetry.space_group_name_H-M   'P 1'
#
loop_
_entity.id
_entity.type
_entity.pdbx_description
1 polymer ?
#
loop_
_entity_poly.entity_id
_entity_poly.type
_entity_poly.pdbx_seq_one_letter_code
_entity_poly.pdbx_strand_id
1 'polypeptide(L)' 'MFSNSSLSQTATTIVFIDSSLSDYQTLQTAVVEGVETVILSPNQDGIEEITEFL' A
#
# COMPACT_ATOMS: atom_id res chain seq x y z
N MET A 1 25.42 1.89 8.76
CA MET A 1 25.23 1.51 7.34
C MET A 1 23.83 0.96 7.22
N PHE A 2 22.89 1.74 6.69
CA PHE A 2 21.53 1.25 6.45
C PHE A 2 21.54 0.51 5.13
N SER A 3 21.57 -0.82 5.20
CA SER A 3 21.41 -1.67 4.04
C SER A 3 20.30 -2.65 4.35
N ASN A 4 19.10 -2.30 3.92
CA ASN A 4 18.07 -3.27 3.63
C ASN A 4 17.43 -2.88 2.30
N SER A 5 18.23 -2.96 1.24
CA SER A 5 17.76 -2.96 -0.13
C SER A 5 16.96 -4.25 -0.37
N SER A 6 15.69 -4.23 0.02
CA SER A 6 14.69 -5.19 -0.46
C SER A 6 14.19 -4.71 -1.83
N LEU A 7 15.03 -4.81 -2.84
CA LEU A 7 14.59 -4.77 -4.24
C LEU A 7 14.47 -6.23 -4.73
N SER A 8 13.43 -6.96 -4.32
CA SER A 8 12.92 -8.13 -5.07
C SER A 8 11.71 -8.79 -4.40
N GLN A 9 10.56 -8.14 -4.49
CA GLN A 9 9.33 -8.84 -4.81
C GLN A 9 8.58 -7.88 -5.72
N THR A 10 8.64 -8.09 -7.04
CA THR A 10 7.64 -7.46 -7.90
C THR A 10 6.33 -8.09 -7.48
N ALA A 11 5.63 -7.45 -6.54
CA ALA A 11 4.25 -7.78 -6.28
C ALA A 11 3.54 -7.63 -7.63
N THR A 12 3.10 -8.74 -8.21
CA THR A 12 2.37 -8.74 -9.49
C THR A 12 1.04 -7.99 -9.35
N THR A 13 0.63 -7.71 -8.12
CA THR A 13 -0.59 -7.01 -7.75
C THR A 13 -0.30 -6.17 -6.51
N ILE A 14 -0.69 -4.91 -6.58
CA ILE A 14 -0.64 -3.95 -5.48
C ILE A 14 -2.07 -3.54 -5.18
N VAL A 15 -2.43 -3.46 -3.90
CA VAL A 15 -3.72 -2.96 -3.43
C VAL A 15 -3.50 -1.68 -2.65
N PHE A 16 -4.11 -0.60 -3.12
CA PHE A 16 -4.16 0.67 -2.40
C PHE A 16 -5.46 0.73 -1.57
N ILE A 17 -5.33 1.06 -0.29
CA ILE A 17 -6.47 1.13 0.65
C ILE A 17 -6.55 2.55 1.21
N ASP A 18 -7.72 3.17 1.06
CA ASP A 18 -8.02 4.47 1.63
C ASP A 18 -8.26 4.36 3.15
N SER A 19 -7.40 5.01 3.93
CA SER A 19 -7.48 5.01 5.40
C SER A 19 -8.49 6.00 5.98
N SER A 20 -9.12 6.84 5.14
CA SER A 20 -10.24 7.68 5.58
C SER A 20 -11.50 6.85 5.90
N LEU A 21 -11.55 5.60 5.42
CA LEU A 21 -12.58 4.65 5.78
C LEU A 21 -12.43 4.19 7.23
N SER A 22 -13.52 4.23 7.99
CA SER A 22 -13.50 3.98 9.44
C SER A 22 -13.04 2.58 9.87
N ASP A 23 -13.05 1.60 8.97
CA ASP A 23 -12.60 0.22 9.23
C ASP A 23 -11.75 -0.33 8.06
N TYR A 24 -10.79 0.47 7.61
CA TYR A 24 -9.89 0.07 6.52
C TYR A 24 -9.00 -1.13 6.90
N GLN A 25 -8.82 -1.41 8.20
CA GLN A 25 -8.06 -2.55 8.71
C GLN A 25 -8.72 -3.89 8.34
N THR A 26 -10.06 -3.94 8.28
CA THR A 26 -10.78 -5.11 7.76
C THR A 26 -10.44 -5.34 6.29
N LEU A 27 -10.33 -4.28 5.49
CA LEU A 27 -9.90 -4.37 4.08
C LEU A 27 -8.45 -4.84 3.97
N GLN A 28 -7.55 -4.30 4.80
CA GLN A 28 -6.14 -4.71 4.86
C GLN A 28 -6.00 -6.19 5.23
N THR A 29 -6.74 -6.66 6.23
CA THR A 29 -6.70 -8.05 6.69
C THR A 29 -7.25 -9.03 5.65
N ALA A 30 -8.14 -8.57 4.76
CA ALA A 30 -8.69 -9.38 3.69
C ALA A 30 -7.77 -9.51 2.47
N VAL A 31 -6.66 -8.75 2.41
CA VAL A 31 -5.68 -8.86 1.31
C VAL A 31 -4.95 -10.20 1.40
N VAL A 32 -4.87 -10.88 0.26
CA VAL A 32 -4.21 -12.19 0.14
C VAL A 32 -2.71 -12.06 0.37
N GLU A 33 -2.12 -13.05 1.06
CA GLU A 33 -0.67 -13.11 1.28
C GLU A 33 0.11 -12.99 -0.04
N GLY A 34 1.21 -12.22 -0.01
CA GLY A 34 2.07 -11.99 -1.17
C GLY A 34 1.63 -10.83 -2.08
N VAL A 35 0.46 -10.23 -1.83
CA VAL A 35 0.03 -8.95 -2.44
C VAL A 35 0.57 -7.80 -1.61
N GLU A 36 1.17 -6.81 -2.27
CA GLU A 36 1.63 -5.60 -1.60
C GLU A 36 0.44 -4.70 -1.27
N THR A 37 0.38 -4.25 -0.02
CA THR A 37 -0.68 -3.36 0.45
C THR A 37 -0.10 -1.99 0.78
N VAL A 38 -0.65 -0.96 0.16
CA VAL A 38 -0.29 0.43 0.41
C VAL A 38 -1.48 1.12 1.05
N ILE A 39 -1.26 1.73 2.21
CA ILE A 39 -2.30 2.50 2.91
C ILE A 39 -2.14 3.96 2.51
N LEU A 40 -3.15 4.52 1.85
CA LEU A 40 -3.15 5.92 1.42
C LEU A 40 -3.35 6.83 2.63
N SER A 41 -2.69 7.98 2.62
CA SER A 41 -2.87 9.00 3.64
C SER A 41 -4.26 9.63 3.48
N PRO A 42 -5.01 9.84 4.57
CA PRO A 42 -6.30 10.53 4.48
C PRO A 42 -6.13 12.04 4.27
N ASN A 43 -4.89 12.54 4.31
CA ASN A 43 -4.55 13.97 4.26
C ASN A 43 -3.82 14.35 2.96
N GLN A 44 -3.71 13.44 1.99
CA GLN A 44 -3.06 13.68 0.71
C GLN A 44 -4.01 13.31 -0.44
N ASP A 45 -3.70 13.79 -1.65
CA ASP A 45 -4.41 13.34 -2.83
C ASP A 45 -4.01 11.88 -3.12
N GLY A 46 -4.96 10.96 -2.98
CA GLY A 46 -4.69 9.53 -3.16
C GLY A 46 -4.21 9.17 -4.56
N ILE A 47 -4.56 9.94 -5.60
CA ILE A 47 -4.07 9.70 -6.96
C ILE A 47 -2.62 10.15 -7.11
N GLU A 48 -2.24 11.24 -6.46
CA GLU A 48 -0.83 11.69 -6.39
C GLU A 48 0.02 10.64 -5.68
N GLU A 49 -0.40 10.15 -4.51
CA GLU A 49 0.29 9.08 -3.77
C GLU A 49 0.43 7.78 -4.60
N ILE A 50 -0.63 7.36 -5.31
CA ILE A 50 -0.56 6.20 -6.22
C ILE A 50 0.47 6.42 -7.33
N THR A 51 0.54 7.63 -7.87
CA THR A 51 1.47 7.98 -8.96
C THR A 51 2.92 8.05 -8.48
N GLU A 52 3.16 8.51 -7.25
CA GLU A 52 4.49 8.51 -6.65
C GLU A 52 4.99 7.10 -6.28
N PHE A 53 4.06 6.20 -5.96
CA PHE A 53 4.38 4.82 -5.61
C PHE A 53 4.76 3.95 -6.83
N LEU A 54 4.17 4.21 -8.01
CA LEU A 54 4.34 3.43 -9.25
C LEU A 54 5.42 3.98 -10.19
#